data_AF-A0A2G5E4S4-F1
#
_entry.id   AF-A0A2G5E4S4-F1
#
_cell.length_a   1.000
_cell.length_b   1.000
_cell.length_c   1.000
_cell.angle_alpha   90.00
_cell.angle_beta   90.00
_cell.angle_gamma   90.00
#
_symmetry.space_group_name_H-M   'P 1'
#
loop_
_entity.id
_entity.type
_entity.pdbx_description
1 polymer ?
#
loop_
_entity_poly.entity_id
_entity_poly.type
_entity_poly.pdbx_seq_one_letter_code
_entity_poly.pdbx_strand_id
1 'polypeptide(L)'
;MKNLSCIDDQYFLRNQLPAIFFYRNNVAMKGSDPVKVIKEAISKALVYYYPFAGRLREAPNNKLTVECTGEGVIFVEASANVSLHQFGDFLYPPFPCIKDLLYAGPASGVILHSPLLLFQVIDELPPCMTNRLDI
;
A
#
# COMPACT_ATOMS: atom_id res chain seq x y z
N MET A 1 -19.62 2.85 -13.53
CA MET A 1 -18.30 3.50 -13.79
C MET A 1 -18.35 4.93 -13.29
N LYS A 2 -17.22 5.47 -12.83
CA LYS A 2 -17.08 6.85 -12.37
C LYS A 2 -16.04 7.57 -13.22
N ASN A 3 -16.42 8.69 -13.84
CA ASN A 3 -15.49 9.46 -14.68
C ASN A 3 -14.52 10.25 -13.81
N LEU A 4 -13.28 10.33 -14.24
CA LEU A 4 -12.27 11.19 -13.61
C LEU A 4 -12.30 12.60 -14.22
N SER A 5 -11.73 13.56 -13.51
CA SER A 5 -11.66 14.96 -13.96
C SER A 5 -10.66 15.11 -15.12
N CYS A 6 -10.65 16.27 -15.79
CA CYS A 6 -9.64 16.53 -16.84
C CYS A 6 -8.21 16.65 -16.30
N ILE A 7 -8.04 16.91 -15.00
CA ILE A 7 -6.72 16.93 -14.36
C ILE A 7 -6.11 15.53 -14.39
N ASP A 8 -6.93 14.50 -14.19
CA ASP A 8 -6.49 13.11 -14.12
C ASP A 8 -6.05 12.54 -15.49
N ASP A 9 -6.43 13.17 -16.60
CA ASP A 9 -6.10 12.68 -17.95
C ASP A 9 -4.61 12.86 -18.31
N GLN A 10 -3.90 13.69 -17.54
CA GLN A 10 -2.50 14.03 -17.76
C GLN A 10 -1.59 12.81 -17.61
N TYR A 11 -0.91 12.40 -18.70
CA TYR A 11 -0.07 11.19 -18.71
C TYR A 11 1.00 11.15 -17.62
N PHE A 12 1.58 12.29 -17.23
CA PHE A 12 2.60 12.31 -16.18
C PHE A 12 2.04 12.02 -14.77
N LEU A 13 0.72 12.20 -14.57
CA LEU A 13 0.04 11.85 -13.31
C LEU A 13 -0.40 10.39 -13.27
N ARG A 14 -0.28 9.66 -14.39
CA ARG A 14 -0.52 8.22 -14.46
C ARG A 14 0.70 7.49 -13.92
N ASN A 15 0.93 7.60 -12.61
CA ASN A 15 1.96 6.89 -11.86
C ASN A 15 1.41 6.44 -10.50
N GLN A 16 1.90 5.30 -9.99
CA GLN A 16 1.68 4.94 -8.59
C GLN A 16 2.66 5.72 -7.71
N LEU A 17 2.15 6.45 -6.74
CA LEU A 17 2.96 7.23 -5.80
C LEU A 17 3.11 6.44 -4.49
N PRO A 18 4.31 5.93 -4.15
CA PRO A 18 4.53 5.27 -2.88
C PRO A 18 4.56 6.29 -1.74
N ALA A 19 3.91 5.95 -0.63
CA ALA A 19 4.01 6.67 0.63
C ALA A 19 4.34 5.69 1.75
N ILE A 20 5.33 6.03 2.59
CA ILE A 20 5.78 5.20 3.70
C ILE A 20 5.50 5.94 5.00
N PHE A 21 4.88 5.24 5.94
CA PHE A 21 4.56 5.75 7.26
C PHE A 21 5.13 4.80 8.31
N PHE A 22 5.84 5.37 9.27
CA PHE A 22 6.41 4.63 10.38
C PHE A 22 5.64 4.93 11.66
N TYR A 23 5.35 3.89 12.42
CA TYR A 23 4.60 3.99 13.67
C TYR A 23 5.39 3.32 14.78
N ARG A 24 5.60 4.05 15.88
CA ARG A 24 6.17 3.45 17.10
C ARG A 24 5.13 2.54 17.76
N ASN A 25 5.60 1.50 18.43
CA ASN A 25 4.74 0.60 19.19
C ASN A 25 3.93 1.39 20.24
N ASN A 26 2.61 1.19 20.27
CA ASN A 26 1.72 1.82 21.23
C ASN A 26 1.34 0.80 22.32
N VAL A 27 1.71 1.08 23.56
CA VAL A 27 1.43 0.23 24.73
C VAL A 27 -0.07 -0.06 24.90
N ALA A 28 -0.94 0.89 24.53
CA ALA A 28 -2.40 0.70 24.59
C ALA A 28 -2.93 -0.35 23.59
N MET A 29 -2.14 -0.69 22.57
CA MET A 29 -2.49 -1.68 21.53
C MET A 29 -1.79 -3.03 21.78
N LYS A 30 -1.24 -3.26 22.98
CA LYS A 30 -0.54 -4.49 23.32
C LYS A 30 -1.45 -5.72 23.13
N GLY A 31 -0.96 -6.70 22.37
CA GLY A 31 -1.69 -7.93 22.06
C GLY A 31 -2.63 -7.82 20.85
N SER A 32 -2.79 -6.63 20.27
CA SER A 32 -3.46 -6.46 18.98
C SER A 32 -2.51 -6.80 17.85
N ASP A 33 -3.02 -7.54 16.86
CA ASP A 33 -2.34 -7.75 15.59
C ASP A 33 -2.56 -6.50 14.70
N PRO A 34 -1.50 -5.71 14.41
CA PRO A 34 -1.62 -4.50 13.60
C PRO A 34 -2.10 -4.80 12.17
N VAL A 35 -1.73 -5.94 11.60
CA VAL A 35 -2.13 -6.35 10.26
C VAL A 35 -3.65 -6.52 10.21
N LYS A 36 -4.20 -7.26 11.17
CA LYS A 36 -5.65 -7.48 11.30
C LYS A 36 -6.40 -6.16 11.52
N VAL A 37 -5.92 -5.32 12.44
CA VAL A 37 -6.56 -4.03 12.77
C VAL A 37 -6.61 -3.12 11.53
N ILE A 38 -5.51 -2.98 10.80
CA ILE A 38 -5.43 -2.13 9.60
C ILE A 38 -6.31 -2.72 8.48
N LYS A 39 -6.27 -4.03 8.25
CA LYS A 39 -7.10 -4.69 7.23
C LYS A 39 -8.59 -4.50 7.48
N GLU A 40 -9.05 -4.62 8.73
CA GLU A 40 -10.43 -4.35 9.12
C GLU A 40 -10.81 -2.87 8.94
N ALA A 41 -9.91 -1.95 9.31
CA ALA A 41 -10.13 -0.52 9.13
C ALA A 41 -10.27 -0.13 7.64
N ILE A 42 -9.40 -0.67 6.78
CA ILE A 42 -9.47 -0.46 5.33
C ILE A 42 -10.79 -1.01 4.78
N SER A 43 -11.19 -2.22 5.18
CA SER A 43 -12.47 -2.81 4.76
C SER A 43 -13.67 -1.91 5.09
N LYS A 44 -13.72 -1.36 6.31
CA LYS A 44 -14.76 -0.40 6.72
C LYS A 44 -14.68 0.91 5.93
N ALA A 45 -13.47 1.44 5.71
CA ALA A 45 -13.27 2.68 4.96
C ALA A 45 -13.71 2.53 3.48
N LEU A 46 -13.44 1.39 2.85
CA LEU A 46 -13.80 1.14 1.46
C LEU A 46 -15.32 1.12 1.21
N VAL A 47 -16.16 0.99 2.24
CA VAL A 47 -17.61 1.20 2.09
C VAL A 47 -17.90 2.65 1.68
N TYR A 48 -17.23 3.61 2.31
CA TYR A 48 -17.39 5.04 2.03
C TYR A 48 -16.55 5.49 0.83
N TYR A 49 -15.38 4.89 0.67
CA TYR A 49 -14.44 5.19 -0.41
C TYR A 49 -14.41 4.11 -1.49
N TYR A 50 -15.60 3.59 -1.82
CA TYR A 50 -15.80 2.47 -2.73
C TYR A 50 -15.10 2.56 -4.11
N PRO A 51 -14.84 3.74 -4.72
CA PRO A 51 -14.13 3.78 -5.99
C PRO A 51 -12.73 3.18 -5.90
N PHE A 52 -12.05 3.26 -4.75
CA PHE A 52 -10.72 2.68 -4.57
C PHE A 52 -10.70 1.15 -4.63
N ALA A 53 -11.84 0.50 -4.42
CA ALA A 53 -12.00 -0.94 -4.59
C ALA A 53 -12.28 -1.34 -6.07
N GLY A 54 -12.20 -0.40 -7.01
CA GLY A 54 -12.39 -0.62 -8.43
C GLY A 54 -11.10 -0.79 -9.22
N ARG A 55 -11.19 -0.64 -10.54
CA ARG A 55 -10.07 -0.68 -11.49
C ARG A 55 -10.07 0.55 -12.37
N LEU A 56 -8.88 1.07 -12.69
CA LEU A 56 -8.74 2.14 -13.67
C LEU A 56 -9.01 1.58 -15.08
N ARG A 57 -9.80 2.30 -15.87
CA ARG A 57 -10.08 1.99 -17.27
C ARG A 57 -9.83 3.24 -18.12
N GLU A 58 -9.43 3.02 -19.35
CA GLU A 58 -9.36 4.06 -20.36
C GLU A 58 -10.62 4.01 -21.23
N ALA A 59 -11.24 5.17 -21.41
CA ALA A 59 -12.35 5.41 -22.31
C ALA A 59 -11.85 6.19 -23.55
N PRO A 60 -12.68 6.37 -24.59
CA PRO A 60 -12.28 7.12 -25.78
C PRO A 60 -11.70 8.50 -25.44
N ASN A 61 -10.83 9.02 -26.32
CA ASN A 61 -10.09 10.28 -26.15
C ASN A 61 -9.16 10.28 -24.92
N ASN A 62 -8.57 9.13 -24.58
CA ASN A 62 -7.65 8.93 -23.46
C ASN A 62 -8.27 9.27 -22.09
N LYS A 63 -9.60 9.30 -21.99
CA LYS A 63 -10.31 9.71 -20.77
C LYS A 63 -10.25 8.60 -19.73
N LEU A 64 -9.85 8.93 -18.50
CA LEU A 64 -9.81 7.93 -17.44
C LEU A 64 -11.15 7.78 -16.72
N THR A 65 -11.48 6.53 -16.39
CA THR A 65 -12.65 6.16 -15.59
C THR A 65 -12.29 5.09 -14.58
N VAL A 66 -13.07 5.00 -13.50
CA VAL A 66 -12.98 3.93 -12.52
C VAL A 66 -14.17 3.00 -12.66
N GLU A 67 -13.90 1.75 -12.98
CA GLU A 67 -14.89 0.70 -12.92
C GLU A 67 -15.00 0.22 -11.47
N CYS A 68 -16.08 0.62 -10.80
CA CYS A 68 -16.31 0.34 -9.37
C CYS A 68 -16.91 -1.07 -9.16
N THR A 69 -16.15 -2.10 -9.49
CA THR A 69 -16.54 -3.52 -9.38
C THR A 69 -16.53 -4.07 -7.96
N GLY A 70 -15.87 -3.38 -7.02
CA GLY A 70 -15.75 -3.86 -5.64
C GLY A 70 -14.77 -5.03 -5.49
N GLU A 71 -13.88 -5.26 -6.47
CA GLU A 71 -12.83 -6.28 -6.41
C GLU A 71 -11.82 -6.05 -5.27
N GLY A 72 -11.84 -4.86 -4.67
CA GLY A 72 -11.01 -4.52 -3.51
C GLY A 72 -9.64 -3.96 -3.87
N VAL A 73 -8.81 -3.82 -2.84
CA VAL A 73 -7.44 -3.30 -2.91
C VAL A 73 -6.43 -4.45 -2.75
N ILE A 74 -5.18 -4.22 -3.14
CA ILE A 74 -4.10 -5.13 -2.78
C ILE A 74 -3.71 -4.85 -1.33
N PHE A 75 -3.62 -5.90 -0.53
CA PHE A 75 -3.13 -5.84 0.85
C PHE A 75 -2.04 -6.89 1.03
N VAL A 76 -0.82 -6.45 1.30
CA VAL A 76 0.37 -7.28 1.52
C VAL A 76 0.74 -7.22 2.99
N GLU A 77 0.89 -8.39 3.58
CA GLU A 77 1.49 -8.59 4.89
C GLU A 77 2.94 -9.01 4.69
N ALA A 78 3.85 -8.40 5.43
CA ALA A 78 5.27 -8.73 5.41
C ALA A 78 5.84 -8.57 6.82
N SER A 79 6.97 -9.22 7.07
CA SER A 79 7.72 -9.06 8.31
C SER A 79 9.17 -8.77 7.97
N ALA A 80 9.83 -7.96 8.80
CA ALA A 80 11.23 -7.60 8.59
C ALA A 80 12.04 -7.79 9.87
N ASN A 81 13.29 -8.25 9.73
CA ASN A 81 14.24 -8.39 10.84
C ASN A 81 14.99 -7.06 11.07
N VAL A 82 14.25 -5.97 11.14
CA VAL A 82 14.79 -4.63 11.37
C VAL A 82 13.89 -3.90 12.35
N SER A 83 14.51 -3.32 13.38
CA SER A 83 13.82 -2.47 14.34
C SER A 83 13.70 -1.05 13.79
N LEU A 84 12.62 -0.36 14.17
CA LEU A 84 12.44 1.04 13.77
C LEU A 84 13.62 1.95 14.20
N HIS A 85 14.27 1.62 15.32
CA HIS A 85 15.44 2.33 15.83
C HIS A 85 16.64 2.31 14.87
N GLN A 86 16.78 1.28 14.03
CA GLN A 86 17.86 1.20 13.04
C GLN A 86 17.72 2.23 11.91
N PHE A 87 16.54 2.83 11.74
CA PHE A 87 16.30 3.93 10.80
C PHE A 87 16.58 5.31 11.42
N GLY A 88 16.99 5.37 12.69
CA GLY A 88 17.27 6.60 13.42
C GLY A 88 16.03 7.33 13.93
N ASP A 89 16.24 8.44 14.63
CA ASP A 89 15.15 9.27 15.17
C ASP A 89 14.45 10.12 14.10
N PHE A 90 15.12 10.34 12.97
CA PHE A 90 14.69 11.18 11.88
C PHE A 90 14.35 10.34 10.65
N LEU A 91 13.07 10.03 10.51
CA LEU A 91 12.55 9.21 9.42
C LEU A 91 12.25 10.11 8.21
N TYR A 92 13.29 10.56 7.52
CA TYR A 92 13.17 11.32 6.27
C TYR A 92 13.80 10.56 5.09
N PRO A 93 13.27 10.70 3.87
CA PRO A 93 13.91 10.15 2.67
C PRO A 93 15.33 10.72 2.45
N PRO A 94 16.26 9.94 1.88
CA PRO A 94 16.09 8.55 1.43
C PRO A 94 16.19 7.54 2.57
N PHE A 95 15.24 6.60 2.63
CA PHE A 95 15.26 5.53 3.63
C PHE A 95 16.26 4.43 3.21
N PRO A 96 17.14 3.98 4.12
CA PRO A 96 17.95 2.78 3.90
C PRO A 96 17.07 1.58 3.53
N CYS A 97 17.52 0.72 2.61
CA CYS A 97 16.86 -0.55 2.25
C CYS A 97 15.40 -0.42 1.75
N ILE A 98 14.95 0.77 1.32
CA ILE A 98 13.57 1.01 0.87
C ILE A 98 13.14 0.07 -0.27
N LYS A 99 14.07 -0.30 -1.14
CA LYS A 99 13.82 -1.20 -2.28
C LYS A 99 13.55 -2.63 -1.82
N ASP A 100 14.13 -3.03 -0.71
CA ASP A 100 13.97 -4.37 -0.12
C ASP A 100 12.71 -4.43 0.76
N LEU A 101 12.29 -3.28 1.30
CA LEU A 101 11.08 -3.15 2.11
C LEU A 101 9.81 -3.00 1.29
N LEU A 102 9.86 -2.34 0.14
CA LEU A 102 8.68 -2.08 -0.67
C LEU A 102 8.35 -3.27 -1.57
N TYR A 103 7.10 -3.71 -1.50
CA TYR A 103 6.54 -4.63 -2.46
C TYR A 103 6.51 -3.97 -3.84
N ALA A 104 7.47 -4.36 -4.69
CA ALA A 104 7.40 -4.10 -6.11
C ALA A 104 6.29 -5.00 -6.68
N GLY A 105 5.07 -4.47 -6.76
CA GLY A 105 3.94 -5.18 -7.36
C GLY A 105 4.22 -5.63 -8.80
N PRO A 106 3.29 -6.38 -9.42
CA PRO A 106 3.48 -6.85 -10.78
C PRO A 106 3.78 -5.67 -11.70
N ALA A 107 5.04 -5.59 -12.14
CA ALA A 107 5.57 -4.51 -12.97
C ALA A 107 4.98 -4.64 -14.37
N SER A 108 3.72 -4.22 -14.55
CA SER A 108 3.14 -4.10 -15.89
C SER A 108 3.50 -2.77 -16.54
N GLY A 109 3.94 -1.76 -15.76
CA GLY A 109 4.13 -0.39 -16.23
C GLY A 109 2.84 0.29 -16.70
N VAL A 110 1.71 -0.42 -16.68
CA VAL A 110 0.41 0.00 -17.20
C VAL A 110 -0.58 0.05 -16.04
N ILE A 111 -0.94 1.25 -15.63
CA ILE A 111 -1.89 1.50 -14.53
C ILE A 111 -3.32 1.12 -14.92
N LEU A 112 -3.59 1.01 -16.23
CA LEU A 112 -4.86 0.51 -16.70
C LEU A 112 -5.08 -0.91 -16.17
N HIS A 113 -6.30 -1.13 -15.68
CA HIS A 113 -6.75 -2.39 -15.10
C HIS A 113 -6.07 -2.76 -13.78
N SER A 114 -5.21 -1.90 -13.26
CA SER A 114 -4.58 -2.09 -11.96
C SER A 114 -5.51 -1.64 -10.83
N PRO A 115 -5.38 -2.25 -9.63
CA PRO A 115 -5.97 -1.71 -8.41
C PRO A 115 -5.48 -0.28 -8.13
N LEU A 116 -6.37 0.56 -7.60
CA LEU A 116 -6.05 1.98 -7.34
C LEU A 116 -5.21 2.19 -6.07
N LEU A 117 -5.28 1.26 -5.12
CA LEU A 117 -4.52 1.30 -3.87
C LEU A 117 -3.85 -0.05 -3.59
N LEU A 118 -2.63 0.04 -3.06
CA LEU A 118 -1.88 -1.06 -2.48
C LEU A 118 -1.48 -0.66 -1.07
N PHE A 119 -1.79 -1.52 -0.11
CA PHE A 119 -1.33 -1.40 1.27
C PHE A 119 -0.33 -2.49 1.56
N GLN A 120 0.80 -2.13 2.13
CA GLN A 120 1.75 -3.06 2.70
C GLN A 120 1.91 -2.75 4.18
N VAL A 121 1.68 -3.76 5.02
CA VAL A 121 1.95 -3.67 6.45
C VAL A 121 3.17 -4.54 6.74
N ILE A 122 4.20 -3.90 7.29
CA ILE A 122 5.43 -4.57 7.71
C ILE A 122 5.45 -4.56 9.23
N ASP A 123 5.48 -5.73 9.85
CA ASP A 123 5.73 -5.89 11.28
C ASP A 123 7.16 -6.40 11.56
N GLU A 124 7.61 -6.25 12.81
CA GLU A 124 8.90 -6.78 13.22
C GLU A 124 8.79 -8.31 13.33
N LEU A 125 9.77 -9.03 12.77
CA LEU A 125 9.83 -10.48 12.93
C LEU A 125 9.86 -10.83 14.43
N PRO A 126 9.01 -11.77 14.88
CA PRO A 126 9.01 -12.16 16.29
C PRO A 126 10.39 -12.72 16.68
N PRO A 127 10.85 -12.50 17.93
CA PRO A 127 12.20 -12.90 18.38
C PRO A 127 12.50 -14.40 18.26
N CYS A 128 11.48 -15.25 18.06
CA CYS A 128 11.64 -16.68 17.85
C CYS A 128 11.97 -17.07 16.40
N MET A 129 11.78 -16.16 15.45
CA MET A 129 12.02 -16.39 14.01
C MET A 129 13.30 -15.71 13.49
N THR A 130 13.99 -14.93 14.33
CA THR A 130 15.24 -14.21 14.01
C THR A 130 16.44 -15.10 13.65
N ASN A 131 16.31 -16.43 13.80
CA ASN A 131 17.38 -17.41 13.52
C ASN A 131 17.12 -18.29 12.29
N ARG A 132 16.11 -18.04 11.45
CA ARG A 132 16.04 -18.67 10.13
C ARG A 132 16.62 -17.75 9.06
N LEU A 133 17.90 -17.95 8.78
CA LEU A 133 18.53 -17.54 7.53
C LEU A 133 17.92 -18.37 6.40
N ASP A 134 16.90 -17.84 5.73
CA ASP A 134 16.52 -18.31 4.41
C ASP A 134 16.79 -17.16 3.43
N ILE A 135 17.98 -17.24 2.80
CA ILE A 135 18.36 -16.52 1.58
C ILE A 135 17.71 -17.24 0.40
#